data_AF-A0A2D4FC79-F1
#
_entry.id   AF-A0A2D4FC79-F1
#
_cell.length_a   1.000
_cell.length_b   1.000
_cell.length_c   1.000
_cell.angle_alpha   90.00
_cell.angle_beta   90.00
_cell.angle_gamma   90.00
#
_symmetry.space_group_name_H-M   'P 1'
#
loop_
_entity.id
_entity.type
_entity.pdbx_description
1 polymer ?
#
loop_
_entity_poly.entity_id
_entity_poly.type
_entity_poly.pdbx_seq_one_letter_code
_entity_poly.pdbx_strand_id
1 'polypeptide(L)'
;MLTTSKAHDADVNVISWNRNEPFIVSGGDDGILRIWDLRQFQKGSAVATFKQHTAPITSVEWHPTDSGVFAASGADDQVTQWDLAVERDEEGEAEDPALATIPPQLLFVHQGENDIKELHWHPQCPGTLIITALSGFNIFRTISV
;
A
#
# COMPACT_ATOMS: atom_id res chain seq x y z
N MET A 1 -12.58 -22.61 -7.74
CA MET A 1 -12.86 -21.28 -7.18
C MET A 1 -11.94 -21.08 -5.99
N LEU A 2 -11.16 -20.00 -5.96
CA LEU A 2 -10.36 -19.59 -4.81
C LEU A 2 -11.19 -18.59 -4.01
N THR A 3 -11.31 -18.78 -2.70
CA THR A 3 -12.00 -17.86 -1.79
C THR A 3 -11.29 -17.90 -0.45
N THR A 4 -11.30 -16.77 0.27
CA THR A 4 -10.82 -16.68 1.64
C THR A 4 -11.89 -15.99 2.47
N SER A 5 -12.27 -16.61 3.58
CA SER A 5 -13.17 -15.97 4.55
C SER A 5 -12.34 -15.10 5.49
N LYS A 6 -12.91 -13.96 5.92
CA LYS A 6 -12.21 -12.99 6.80
C LYS A 6 -10.92 -12.44 6.17
N ALA A 7 -11.00 -12.09 4.89
CA ALA A 7 -9.92 -11.38 4.19
C ALA A 7 -9.53 -10.10 4.92
N HIS A 8 -10.49 -9.40 5.53
CA HIS A 8 -10.35 -8.23 6.40
C HIS A 8 -11.34 -8.36 7.56
N ASP A 9 -11.21 -7.52 8.60
CA ASP A 9 -12.14 -7.50 9.74
C ASP A 9 -13.39 -6.63 9.45
N ALA A 10 -13.36 -5.91 8.33
CA ALA A 10 -14.46 -5.12 7.76
C ALA A 10 -14.57 -5.35 6.24
N ASP A 11 -15.38 -4.54 5.55
CA ASP A 11 -15.60 -4.66 4.11
C ASP A 11 -14.28 -4.52 3.33
N VAL A 12 -14.13 -5.33 2.28
CA VAL A 12 -12.97 -5.28 1.38
C VAL A 12 -13.34 -4.40 0.19
N ASN A 13 -12.70 -3.25 0.08
CA ASN A 13 -13.09 -2.22 -0.88
C ASN A 13 -12.33 -2.37 -2.20
N VAL A 14 -11.05 -2.68 -2.11
CA VAL A 14 -10.11 -2.57 -3.24
C VAL A 14 -9.17 -3.76 -3.32
N ILE A 15 -8.72 -4.04 -4.54
CA ILE A 15 -7.77 -5.11 -4.85
C ILE A 15 -6.93 -4.74 -6.07
N SER A 16 -5.64 -5.12 -6.06
CA SER A 16 -4.75 -4.94 -7.20
C SER A 16 -3.83 -6.14 -7.40
N TRP A 17 -3.55 -6.46 -8.67
CA TRP A 17 -2.69 -7.57 -9.09
C TRP A 17 -1.27 -7.07 -9.35
N ASN A 18 -0.29 -7.77 -8.80
CA ASN A 18 1.09 -7.57 -9.21
C ASN A 18 1.29 -8.12 -10.63
N ARG A 19 2.02 -7.39 -11.47
CA ARG A 19 2.20 -7.74 -12.89
C ARG A 19 3.29 -8.78 -13.13
N ASN A 20 4.23 -8.91 -12.20
CA ASN A 20 5.45 -9.70 -12.36
C ASN A 20 5.46 -10.93 -11.44
N GLU A 21 4.90 -10.80 -10.24
CA GLU A 21 4.85 -11.83 -9.22
C GLU A 21 3.41 -12.26 -8.93
N PRO A 22 3.16 -13.48 -8.40
CA PRO A 22 1.81 -13.97 -8.10
C PRO A 22 1.26 -13.38 -6.79
N PHE A 23 1.47 -12.08 -6.58
CA PHE A 23 0.98 -11.32 -5.45
C PHE A 23 -0.28 -10.53 -5.78
N ILE A 24 -1.16 -10.42 -4.80
CA ILE A 24 -2.27 -9.48 -4.81
C ILE A 24 -2.21 -8.64 -3.54
N VAL A 25 -2.65 -7.40 -3.64
CA VAL A 25 -2.86 -6.53 -2.48
C VAL A 25 -4.34 -6.22 -2.37
N SER A 26 -4.87 -6.26 -1.14
CA SER A 26 -6.23 -5.85 -0.83
C SER A 26 -6.23 -4.80 0.28
N GLY A 27 -7.25 -3.94 0.26
CA GLY A 27 -7.49 -2.94 1.29
C GLY A 27 -8.95 -2.94 1.74
N GLY A 28 -9.18 -2.71 3.03
CA GLY A 28 -10.51 -2.73 3.62
C GLY A 28 -10.88 -1.48 4.42
N ASP A 29 -12.13 -1.46 4.88
CA ASP A 29 -12.67 -0.44 5.80
C ASP A 29 -11.97 -0.45 7.17
N ASP A 30 -11.26 -1.53 7.49
CA ASP A 30 -10.44 -1.66 8.69
C ASP A 30 -9.14 -0.82 8.62
N GLY A 31 -8.88 -0.15 7.50
CA GLY A 31 -7.67 0.63 7.26
C GLY A 31 -6.42 -0.23 7.09
N ILE A 32 -6.59 -1.54 6.88
CA ILE A 32 -5.50 -2.49 6.76
C ILE A 32 -5.27 -2.79 5.28
N LEU A 33 -3.99 -2.93 4.91
CA LEU A 33 -3.56 -3.48 3.63
C LEU A 33 -3.04 -4.90 3.85
N ARG A 34 -3.44 -5.86 3.02
CA ARG A 34 -2.97 -7.24 3.09
C ARG A 34 -2.39 -7.69 1.76
N ILE A 35 -1.24 -8.35 1.82
CA ILE A 35 -0.60 -8.98 0.67
C ILE A 35 -0.89 -10.47 0.70
N TRP A 36 -1.24 -11.03 -0.44
CA TRP A 36 -1.51 -12.45 -0.58
C TRP A 36 -0.66 -13.04 -1.69
N ASP A 37 -0.07 -14.20 -1.41
CA ASP A 37 0.62 -15.00 -2.41
C ASP A 37 -0.33 -16.07 -2.95
N LEU A 38 -0.66 -16.00 -4.24
CA LEU A 38 -1.57 -16.93 -4.89
C LEU A 38 -1.06 -18.39 -4.84
N ARG A 39 0.26 -18.59 -4.76
CA ARG A 39 0.86 -19.92 -4.60
C ARG A 39 0.52 -20.53 -3.23
N GLN A 40 0.22 -19.69 -2.24
CA GLN A 40 -0.03 -20.08 -0.85
C GLN A 40 -1.45 -19.75 -0.38
N PHE A 41 -2.32 -19.28 -1.28
CA PHE A 41 -3.66 -18.75 -0.95
C PHE A 41 -4.54 -19.74 -0.18
N GLN A 42 -4.36 -21.05 -0.42
CA GLN A 42 -5.07 -22.12 0.28
C GLN A 42 -4.81 -22.16 1.79
N LYS A 43 -3.73 -21.54 2.28
CA LYS A 43 -3.48 -21.37 3.72
C LYS A 43 -4.49 -20.43 4.38
N GLY A 44 -5.20 -19.60 3.59
CA GLY A 44 -6.20 -18.67 4.08
C GLY A 44 -5.62 -17.47 4.85
N SER A 45 -4.29 -17.27 4.81
CA SER A 45 -3.60 -16.21 5.54
C SER A 45 -2.84 -15.30 4.57
N ALA A 46 -2.88 -13.99 4.83
CA ALA A 46 -2.04 -13.01 4.16
C ALA A 46 -0.55 -13.28 4.47
N VAL A 47 0.33 -13.01 3.51
CA VAL A 47 1.79 -13.12 3.68
C VAL A 47 2.39 -11.87 4.32
N ALA A 48 1.72 -10.72 4.19
CA ALA A 48 2.07 -9.50 4.88
C ALA A 48 0.79 -8.70 5.23
N THR A 49 0.86 -7.92 6.29
CA THR A 49 -0.24 -7.07 6.77
C THR A 49 0.34 -5.72 7.18
N PHE A 50 -0.16 -4.64 6.60
CA PHE A 50 0.30 -3.29 6.87
C PHE A 50 -0.82 -2.47 7.49
N LYS A 51 -0.54 -1.88 8.65
CA LYS A 51 -1.48 -1.06 9.42
C LYS A 51 -0.86 0.30 9.68
N GLN A 52 -1.06 1.20 8.73
CA GLN A 52 -0.67 2.62 8.84
C GLN A 52 -1.89 3.52 8.70
N HIS A 53 -2.79 3.19 7.77
CA HIS A 53 -4.02 3.96 7.59
C HIS A 53 -4.95 3.81 8.79
N THR A 54 -5.60 4.91 9.14
CA THR A 54 -6.51 5.02 10.30
C THR A 54 -7.98 5.08 9.90
N ALA A 55 -8.26 5.08 8.59
CA ALA A 55 -9.59 5.09 8.00
C ALA A 55 -9.62 4.13 6.78
N PRO A 56 -10.80 3.88 6.20
CA PRO A 56 -10.94 2.97 5.06
C PRO A 56 -9.96 3.19 3.92
N ILE A 57 -9.43 2.10 3.36
CA ILE A 57 -8.63 2.16 2.14
C ILE A 57 -9.54 2.48 0.94
N THR A 58 -9.20 3.55 0.20
CA THR A 58 -9.96 4.03 -0.95
C THR A 58 -9.37 3.56 -2.27
N SER A 59 -8.06 3.36 -2.35
CA SER A 59 -7.39 2.90 -3.56
C SER A 59 -6.09 2.15 -3.26
N VAL A 60 -5.71 1.23 -4.15
CA VAL A 60 -4.44 0.49 -4.05
C VAL A 60 -3.94 0.10 -5.43
N GLU A 61 -2.64 0.26 -5.68
CA GLU A 61 -2.03 -0.11 -6.95
C GLU A 61 -0.59 -0.59 -6.80
N TRP A 62 -0.30 -1.77 -7.37
CA TRP A 62 1.07 -2.24 -7.57
C TRP A 62 1.82 -1.37 -8.57
N HIS A 63 3.11 -1.14 -8.31
CA HIS A 63 3.96 -0.45 -9.26
C HIS A 63 4.01 -1.24 -10.59
N PRO A 64 3.97 -0.55 -11.76
CA PRO A 64 3.81 -1.23 -13.05
C PRO A 64 5.01 -2.08 -13.45
N THR A 65 6.20 -1.79 -12.92
CA THR A 65 7.44 -2.49 -13.30
C THR A 65 8.21 -3.08 -12.13
N ASP A 66 7.98 -2.59 -10.91
CA ASP A 66 8.67 -3.05 -9.71
C ASP A 66 7.73 -3.99 -8.94
N SER A 67 8.16 -5.22 -8.73
CA SER A 67 7.35 -6.24 -8.08
C SER A 67 7.28 -6.09 -6.55
N GLY A 68 8.19 -5.34 -5.94
CA GLY A 68 8.20 -5.10 -4.49
C GLY A 68 7.35 -3.91 -4.06
N VAL A 69 7.08 -2.98 -4.98
CA VAL A 69 6.53 -1.67 -4.66
C VAL A 69 5.03 -1.57 -4.94
N PHE A 70 4.29 -0.96 -4.02
CA PHE A 70 2.89 -0.58 -4.24
C PHE A 70 2.54 0.73 -3.52
N ALA A 71 1.42 1.34 -3.92
CA ALA A 71 0.87 2.53 -3.29
C ALA A 71 -0.56 2.28 -2.83
N ALA A 72 -0.97 2.98 -1.77
CA ALA A 72 -2.32 2.94 -1.23
C ALA A 72 -2.78 4.34 -0.82
N SER A 73 -4.09 4.60 -0.87
CA SER A 73 -4.70 5.80 -0.31
C SER A 73 -5.82 5.43 0.65
N GLY A 74 -6.02 6.26 1.66
CA GLY A 74 -7.09 6.09 2.64
C GLY A 74 -7.98 7.31 2.73
N ALA A 75 -9.16 7.11 3.32
CA ALA A 75 -10.07 8.19 3.73
C ALA A 75 -9.54 9.01 4.92
N ASP A 76 -8.31 8.74 5.35
CA ASP A 76 -7.54 9.50 6.34
C ASP A 76 -6.63 10.53 5.67
N ASP A 77 -6.85 10.82 4.38
CA ASP A 77 -6.16 11.85 3.61
C ASP A 77 -4.65 11.57 3.43
N GLN A 78 -4.27 10.30 3.53
CA GLN A 78 -2.91 9.84 3.32
C GLN A 78 -2.78 9.07 2.01
N VAL A 79 -1.65 9.25 1.32
CA VAL A 79 -1.17 8.29 0.32
C VAL A 79 0.13 7.69 0.82
N THR A 80 0.21 6.37 0.88
CA THR A 80 1.38 5.64 1.34
C THR A 80 2.04 4.89 0.20
N GLN A 81 3.37 4.84 0.20
CA GLN A 81 4.15 3.96 -0.68
C GLN A 81 4.91 2.95 0.15
N TRP A 82 4.96 1.73 -0.36
CA TRP A 82 5.48 0.57 0.34
C TRP A 82 6.44 -0.19 -0.55
N ASP A 83 7.48 -0.77 0.05
CA ASP A 83 8.38 -1.72 -0.61
C ASP A 83 8.57 -2.96 0.26
N LEU A 84 8.18 -4.11 -0.28
CA LEU A 84 8.30 -5.40 0.38
C LEU A 84 9.74 -5.89 0.54
N ALA A 85 10.68 -5.36 -0.23
CA ALA A 85 12.09 -5.74 -0.17
C ALA A 85 12.86 -5.04 0.96
N VAL A 86 12.27 -4.01 1.59
CA VAL A 86 12.93 -3.28 2.67
C VAL A 86 12.87 -4.09 3.96
N GLU A 87 14.06 -4.36 4.50
CA GLU A 87 14.26 -5.01 5.79
C GLU A 87 14.46 -3.98 6.89
N ARG A 88 14.27 -4.44 8.14
CA ARG A 88 14.44 -3.61 9.33
C ARG A 88 15.92 -3.28 9.53
N ASP A 89 16.22 -2.00 9.69
CA ASP A 89 17.56 -1.51 10.03
C ASP A 89 17.69 -1.35 11.55
N GLU A 90 18.34 -2.32 12.20
CA GLU A 90 18.53 -2.34 13.66
C GLU A 90 19.47 -1.22 14.15
N GLU A 91 20.42 -0.76 13.32
CA GLU A 91 21.33 0.32 13.68
C GLU A 91 20.59 1.66 13.74
N GLY A 92 19.71 1.93 12.76
CA GLY A 92 18.86 3.13 12.74
C GLY A 92 17.89 3.22 13.92
N GLU A 93 17.29 2.10 14.34
CA GLU A 93 16.39 2.08 15.51
C GLU A 93 17.11 2.37 16.84
N ALA A 94 18.38 1.98 16.95
CA ALA A 94 19.20 2.28 18.13
C ALA A 94 19.49 3.79 18.24
N GLU A 95 19.54 4.50 17.11
CA GLU A 95 19.74 5.94 17.05
C GLU A 95 18.44 6.73 17.27
N ASP A 96 17.32 6.27 16.69
CA ASP A 96 15.99 6.86 16.90
C ASP A 96 14.93 5.79 17.24
N PRO A 97 14.59 5.64 18.54
CA PRO A 97 13.59 4.67 18.98
C PRO A 97 12.18 4.88 18.40
N ALA A 98 11.87 6.05 17.83
CA ALA A 98 10.60 6.27 17.16
C ALA A 98 10.47 5.43 15.88
N LEU A 99 11.59 5.11 15.21
CA LEU A 99 11.61 4.29 14.01
C LEU A 99 11.10 2.86 14.25
N ALA A 100 11.28 2.33 15.46
CA ALA A 100 10.77 1.01 15.83
C ALA A 100 9.23 0.90 15.77
N THR A 101 8.53 2.04 15.80
CA THR A 101 7.06 2.08 15.69
C THR A 101 6.57 2.15 14.24
N ILE A 102 7.45 2.46 13.29
CA ILE A 102 7.13 2.61 11.87
C ILE A 102 7.46 1.29 11.16
N PRO A 103 6.56 0.75 10.33
CA PRO A 103 6.90 -0.40 9.51
C PRO A 103 8.09 -0.07 8.58
N PRO A 104 9.17 -0.87 8.55
CA PRO A 104 10.34 -0.57 7.71
C PRO A 104 10.01 -0.56 6.21
N GLN A 105 8.95 -1.27 5.81
CA GLN A 105 8.46 -1.28 4.43
C GLN A 105 7.78 0.02 4.01
N LEU A 106 7.45 0.93 4.94
CA LEU A 106 6.81 2.21 4.61
C LEU A 106 7.87 3.19 4.07
N LEU A 107 7.85 3.42 2.76
CA LEU A 107 8.82 4.29 2.09
C LEU A 107 8.45 5.77 2.15
N PHE A 108 7.16 6.08 2.04
CA PHE A 108 6.71 7.45 1.88
C PHE A 108 5.27 7.63 2.35
N VAL A 109 4.99 8.81 2.88
CA VAL A 109 3.65 9.26 3.25
C VAL A 109 3.43 10.65 2.63
N HIS A 110 2.47 10.74 1.72
CA HIS A 110 2.01 12.00 1.14
C HIS A 110 0.79 12.52 1.92
N GLN A 111 0.79 13.81 2.21
CA GLN A 111 -0.28 14.53 2.90
C GLN A 111 -0.58 15.85 2.20
N GLY A 112 -1.73 16.44 2.49
CA GLY A 112 -2.11 17.79 2.05
C GLY A 112 -3.35 17.84 1.16
N GLU A 113 -3.82 16.68 0.71
CA GLU A 113 -5.08 16.53 -0.02
C GLU A 113 -6.22 16.13 0.91
N ASN A 114 -7.47 16.36 0.49
CA ASN A 114 -8.64 15.98 1.27
C ASN A 114 -9.58 15.11 0.42
N ASP A 115 -10.12 14.06 1.03
CA ASP A 115 -11.09 13.12 0.45
C ASP A 115 -10.55 12.44 -0.82
N ILE A 116 -9.41 11.75 -0.67
CA ILE A 116 -8.72 11.04 -1.76
C ILE A 116 -9.54 9.82 -2.21
N LYS A 117 -9.78 9.71 -3.52
CA LYS A 117 -10.62 8.65 -4.12
C LYS A 117 -9.83 7.55 -4.80
N GLU A 118 -8.90 7.92 -5.67
CA GLU A 118 -8.16 7.01 -6.54
C GLU A 118 -6.71 7.44 -6.64
N LEU A 119 -5.82 6.46 -6.85
CA LEU A 119 -4.41 6.68 -7.18
C LEU A 119 -4.03 5.80 -8.37
N HIS A 120 -3.11 6.29 -9.20
CA HIS A 120 -2.56 5.56 -10.33
C HIS A 120 -1.08 5.85 -10.54
N TRP A 121 -0.31 4.80 -10.84
CA TRP A 121 1.07 4.96 -11.29
C TRP A 121 1.11 5.38 -12.76
N HIS A 122 1.99 6.32 -13.10
CA HIS A 122 2.20 6.69 -14.49
C HIS A 122 3.10 5.65 -15.20
N PRO A 123 2.62 4.92 -16.22
CA PRO A 123 3.35 3.79 -16.79
C PRO A 123 4.63 4.17 -17.55
N GLN A 124 4.75 5.44 -17.97
CA GLN A 124 5.91 5.94 -18.73
C GLN A 124 6.81 6.89 -17.92
N CYS A 125 6.43 7.22 -16.69
CA CYS A 125 7.16 8.16 -15.84
C CYS A 125 7.42 7.48 -14.49
N PRO A 126 8.53 6.74 -14.36
CA PRO A 126 8.85 6.01 -13.13
C PRO A 126 8.80 6.89 -11.88
N GLY A 127 8.26 6.33 -10.80
CA GLY A 127 8.08 7.03 -9.51
C GLY A 127 6.95 8.07 -9.48
N THR A 128 6.22 8.26 -10.58
CA THR A 128 5.14 9.27 -10.65
C THR A 128 3.79 8.66 -10.30
N LEU A 129 3.12 9.25 -9.33
CA LEU A 129 1.74 8.96 -8.94
C LEU A 129 0.83 10.12 -9.32
N ILE A 130 -0.39 9.76 -9.71
CA ILE A 130 -1.51 10.66 -9.94
C ILE A 130 -2.61 10.28 -8.96
N ILE A 131 -3.16 11.24 -8.24
CA ILE A 131 -4.26 11.02 -7.29
C ILE A 131 -5.41 11.96 -7.57
N THR A 132 -6.63 11.50 -7.30
CA THR A 132 -7.84 12.35 -7.31
C THR A 132 -8.31 12.61 -5.89
N ALA A 133 -8.73 13.83 -5.61
CA ALA A 133 -9.19 14.30 -4.32
C ALA A 133 -10.37 15.28 -4.49
N LEU A 134 -11.05 15.67 -3.42
CA LEU A 134 -12.11 16.69 -3.49
C LEU A 134 -11.59 18.02 -4.06
N SER A 135 -10.33 18.36 -3.78
CA SER A 135 -9.60 19.53 -4.27
C SER A 135 -9.24 19.49 -5.77
N GLY A 136 -9.34 18.33 -6.43
CA GLY A 136 -8.95 18.15 -7.83
C GLY A 136 -8.12 16.88 -8.06
N PHE A 137 -7.03 16.98 -8.81
CA PHE A 137 -6.04 15.91 -8.92
C PHE A 137 -4.64 16.44 -8.66
N ASN A 138 -3.78 15.59 -8.10
CA ASN A 138 -2.39 15.91 -7.84
C ASN A 138 -1.49 14.91 -8.54
N ILE A 139 -0.34 15.40 -9.00
CA ILE A 139 0.69 14.60 -9.64
C ILE A 139 1.98 14.86 -8.87
N PHE A 140 2.56 13.81 -8.31
CA PHE A 140 3.80 13.91 -7.57
C PHE A 140 4.71 12.74 -7.89
N ARG A 141 6.00 12.93 -7.63
CA ARG A 141 7.04 11.93 -7.87
C ARG A 141 7.86 11.75 -6.60
N THR A 142 8.09 10.51 -6.20
CA THR A 142 8.99 10.18 -5.09
C THR A 142 10.39 9.88 -5.64
N ILE A 143 11.42 10.15 -4.81
CA ILE A 143 12.81 9.78 -5.15
C ILE A 143 13.11 8.30 -4.85
N SER A 144 12.24 7.67 -4.06
CA SER A 144 12.40 6.31 -3.55
C SER A 144 12.06 5.23 -4.58
N VAL A 145 11.55 5.61 -5.76
CA VAL A 145 11.07 4.71 -6.82
C VAL A 145 11.33 5.30 -8.22
#